data_AF-A0AA39TRP6-F1
#
_entry.id   AF-A0AA39TRP6-F1
#
_cell.length_a   1.000
_cell.length_b   1.000
_cell.length_c   1.000
_cell.angle_alpha   90.00
_cell.angle_beta   90.00
_cell.angle_gamma   90.00
#
_symmetry.space_group_name_H-M   'P 1'
#
loop_
_entity.id
_entity.type
_entity.pdbx_description
1 polymer ?
#
loop_
_entity_poly.entity_id
_entity_poly.type
_entity_poly.pdbx_seq_one_letter_code
_entity_poly.pdbx_strand_id
1 'polypeptide(L)'
;MLPVPFRIPASSAFRQAYRSSRLRLLPCIRPAQYRHFIAVMPTRESSNGPPKVDFGFELSPIPPNPLGEGRRIRTAAALIIGDEILNGKTLEANSHFFAKYCFEHGIELKRIEVIADDETEIIEASRRMVQNYDFVVTSGGIGPTHDDITYASLAKAFGQGLAHHAETLRRLDEMNKHRPWISSQTTLQREATQRMALFPERAEVIFVGSDIWVPVVRLEGKLCIFPGIPKLFQVMLTQLTQFLPLPPSSDRPRRIQIFTDRPESMIAPYLSALQARLKSRGIQVGSYPVLGIGVFVSLIGRPVFDSPECITQVVKEVEREIGGKMCNEKEVAEKKKEGPLVGSRAVTNFTCTTSLIKAKI
;
A
#
# COMPACT_ATOMS: atom_id res chain seq x y z
N MET A 1 -47.86 4.35 44.78
CA MET A 1 -47.44 5.67 44.27
C MET A 1 -46.75 5.47 42.92
N LEU A 2 -47.48 5.74 41.84
CA LEU A 2 -47.01 5.75 40.45
C LEU A 2 -47.05 7.21 39.98
N PRO A 3 -46.07 7.72 39.21
CA PRO A 3 -46.11 9.09 38.73
C PRO A 3 -46.89 9.22 37.42
N VAL A 4 -47.56 10.37 37.31
CA VAL A 4 -48.54 10.81 36.32
C VAL A 4 -47.86 11.28 35.03
N PRO A 5 -48.38 10.98 33.81
CA PRO A 5 -47.91 11.62 32.58
C PRO A 5 -48.69 12.91 32.29
N PHE A 6 -47.95 14.00 32.09
CA PHE A 6 -48.44 15.32 31.75
C PHE A 6 -48.68 15.44 30.23
N ARG A 7 -49.71 16.19 29.81
CA ARG A 7 -50.24 16.24 28.43
C ARG A 7 -50.41 17.70 27.96
N ILE A 8 -50.19 17.90 26.64
CA ILE A 8 -50.64 18.95 25.68
C ILE A 8 -50.04 20.38 25.85
N PRO A 9 -49.88 21.25 24.79
CA PRO A 9 -50.45 21.16 23.43
C PRO A 9 -49.57 21.52 22.22
N ALA A 10 -50.09 21.11 21.05
CA ALA A 10 -49.62 21.45 19.71
C ALA A 10 -50.06 22.87 19.32
N SER A 11 -49.12 23.68 18.83
CA SER A 11 -49.40 24.99 18.22
C SER A 11 -49.18 24.94 16.71
N SER A 12 -50.19 25.43 16.00
CA SER A 12 -50.30 25.68 14.58
C SER A 12 -49.32 26.73 14.04
N ALA A 13 -48.58 26.38 12.99
CA ALA A 13 -48.09 27.33 11.99
C ALA A 13 -47.84 26.57 10.67
N PHE A 14 -48.04 27.24 9.53
CA PHE A 14 -47.88 26.76 8.15
C PHE A 14 -49.05 25.99 7.51
N ARG A 15 -50.15 26.72 7.28
CA ARG A 15 -50.99 26.55 6.07
C ARG A 15 -50.91 27.82 5.23
N GLN A 16 -50.19 27.81 4.11
CA GLN A 16 -50.61 28.57 2.93
C GLN A 16 -49.98 28.06 1.63
N ALA A 17 -50.85 27.86 0.64
CA ALA A 17 -50.61 27.91 -0.80
C ALA A 17 -49.82 26.78 -1.49
N TYR A 18 -50.53 25.71 -1.86
CA TYR A 18 -50.23 24.92 -3.07
C TYR A 18 -51.44 25.00 -4.01
N ARG A 19 -51.38 25.88 -5.01
CA ARG A 19 -52.24 25.84 -6.20
C ARG A 19 -51.50 26.41 -7.42
N SER A 20 -51.59 25.63 -8.50
CA SER A 20 -51.28 25.93 -9.90
C SER A 20 -49.80 25.90 -10.32
N SER A 21 -49.46 24.90 -11.16
CA SER A 21 -48.69 25.05 -12.40
C SER A 21 -48.70 23.71 -13.15
N ARG A 22 -49.38 23.69 -14.30
CA ARG A 22 -49.36 22.60 -15.29
C ARG A 22 -47.95 22.48 -15.88
N LEU A 23 -47.37 21.28 -15.89
CA LEU A 23 -46.29 20.95 -16.84
C LEU A 23 -46.54 19.56 -17.44
N ARG A 24 -46.40 19.53 -18.77
CA ARG A 24 -46.84 18.49 -19.71
C ARG A 24 -45.93 17.27 -19.67
N LEU A 25 -46.53 16.09 -19.74
CA LEU A 25 -45.86 14.82 -20.05
C LEU A 25 -45.41 14.81 -21.52
N LEU A 26 -44.17 14.39 -21.78
CA LEU A 26 -43.66 14.00 -23.09
C LEU A 26 -43.36 12.49 -23.11
N PRO A 27 -43.46 11.80 -24.26
CA PRO A 27 -43.75 10.37 -24.31
C PRO A 27 -42.51 9.46 -24.42
N CYS A 28 -42.73 8.21 -23.99
CA CYS A 28 -41.86 7.05 -24.14
C CYS A 28 -41.41 6.80 -25.59
N ILE A 29 -40.12 6.52 -25.79
CA ILE A 29 -39.56 5.96 -27.03
C ILE A 29 -39.09 4.52 -26.77
N ARG A 30 -39.50 3.60 -27.65
CA ARG A 30 -39.19 2.15 -27.66
C ARG A 30 -37.83 1.84 -28.34
N PRO A 31 -37.27 0.62 -28.16
CA PRO A 31 -35.85 0.33 -28.38
C PRO A 31 -35.53 -0.09 -29.82
N ALA A 32 -34.37 0.33 -30.33
CA ALA A 32 -33.83 -0.14 -31.60
C ALA A 32 -32.34 -0.56 -31.44
N GLN A 33 -32.15 -1.89 -31.55
CA GLN A 33 -31.05 -2.60 -32.22
C GLN A 33 -29.61 -2.05 -32.10
N TYR A 34 -28.79 -2.70 -31.27
CA TYR A 34 -27.34 -2.72 -31.45
C TYR A 34 -26.87 -4.15 -31.73
N ARG A 35 -26.48 -4.41 -32.99
CA ARG A 35 -25.71 -5.58 -33.41
C ARG A 35 -24.24 -5.15 -33.59
N HIS A 36 -23.38 -5.96 -32.98
CA HIS A 36 -21.95 -6.20 -33.22
C HIS A 36 -21.30 -5.51 -34.43
N PHE A 37 -20.25 -4.72 -34.17
CA PHE A 37 -19.01 -4.71 -34.95
C PHE A 37 -17.84 -4.39 -34.00
N ILE A 38 -17.01 -5.40 -33.72
CA ILE A 38 -15.71 -5.24 -33.05
C ILE A 38 -14.71 -4.85 -34.14
N ALA A 39 -14.34 -3.57 -34.17
CA ALA A 39 -13.18 -3.11 -34.92
C ALA A 39 -11.99 -3.05 -33.95
N VAL A 40 -11.00 -3.90 -34.20
CA VAL A 40 -9.70 -3.91 -33.55
C VAL A 40 -9.00 -2.57 -33.85
N MET A 41 -8.81 -1.73 -32.84
CA MET A 41 -7.99 -0.51 -32.94
C MET A 41 -6.58 -0.77 -32.42
N PRO A 42 -5.53 -0.34 -33.13
CA PRO A 42 -4.16 -0.47 -32.66
C PRO A 42 -3.90 0.44 -31.45
N THR A 43 -3.18 -0.07 -30.47
CA THR A 43 -2.77 0.64 -29.26
C THR A 43 -1.86 1.82 -29.61
N ARG A 44 -2.40 3.04 -29.55
CA ARG A 44 -1.59 4.26 -29.44
C ARG A 44 -1.14 4.40 -27.99
N GLU A 45 0.14 4.21 -27.73
CA GLU A 45 0.80 4.85 -26.59
C GLU A 45 0.64 6.37 -26.76
N SER A 46 -0.13 7.00 -25.87
CA SER A 46 -0.15 8.46 -25.75
C SER A 46 0.17 8.86 -24.31
N SER A 47 1.44 8.78 -23.96
CA SER A 47 1.99 9.43 -22.77
C SER A 47 2.29 10.90 -23.07
N ASN A 48 1.27 11.75 -23.16
CA ASN A 48 1.46 13.20 -23.16
C ASN A 48 0.80 13.79 -21.91
N GLY A 49 1.44 13.53 -20.77
CA GLY A 49 1.39 14.48 -19.66
C GLY A 49 2.28 15.69 -19.98
N PRO A 50 2.17 16.81 -19.24
CA PRO A 50 3.14 17.88 -19.36
C PRO A 50 4.56 17.33 -19.20
N PRO A 51 5.56 17.85 -19.93
CA PRO A 51 6.94 17.40 -19.78
C PRO A 51 7.31 17.50 -18.29
N LYS A 52 7.84 16.40 -17.73
CA LYS A 52 8.39 16.44 -16.38
C LYS A 52 9.47 17.51 -16.37
N VAL A 53 9.30 18.53 -15.53
CA VAL A 53 10.32 19.54 -15.32
C VAL A 53 11.46 18.85 -14.58
N ASP A 54 12.57 18.65 -15.29
CA ASP A 54 13.81 18.21 -14.65
C ASP A 54 14.44 19.43 -13.97
N PHE A 55 14.50 19.39 -12.64
CA PHE A 55 15.11 20.45 -11.85
C PHE A 55 16.64 20.31 -11.79
N GLY A 56 17.19 19.22 -12.32
CA GLY A 56 18.63 18.99 -12.39
C GLY A 56 19.31 18.93 -11.02
N PHE A 57 18.58 18.56 -9.96
CA PHE A 57 19.17 18.49 -8.64
C PHE A 57 20.19 17.36 -8.55
N GLU A 58 21.31 17.63 -7.88
CA GLU A 58 22.33 16.63 -7.61
C GLU A 58 21.82 15.55 -6.66
N LEU A 59 22.17 14.29 -6.92
CA LEU A 59 21.92 13.19 -5.99
C LEU A 59 22.97 13.21 -4.89
N SER A 60 22.60 12.71 -3.71
CA SER A 60 23.59 12.52 -2.64
C SER A 60 24.66 11.49 -3.07
N PRO A 61 25.88 11.58 -2.55
CA PRO A 61 26.86 10.49 -2.68
C PRO A 61 26.34 9.22 -1.97
N ILE A 62 26.80 8.04 -2.41
CA ILE A 62 26.48 6.79 -1.72
C ILE A 62 27.17 6.80 -0.35
N PRO A 63 26.41 6.72 0.76
CA PRO A 63 26.99 6.77 2.08
C PRO A 63 27.70 5.45 2.43
N PRO A 64 28.59 5.47 3.44
CA PRO A 64 29.19 4.24 3.95
C PRO A 64 28.10 3.27 4.41
N ASN A 65 28.41 1.97 4.35
CA ASN A 65 27.46 0.94 4.78
C ASN A 65 27.14 1.13 6.28
N PRO A 66 25.90 1.47 6.65
CA PRO A 66 25.53 1.70 8.05
C PRO A 66 25.55 0.42 8.88
N LEU A 67 25.49 -0.74 8.23
CA LEU A 67 25.67 -2.03 8.87
C LEU A 67 27.18 -2.37 8.96
N GLY A 68 28.10 -1.61 8.41
CA GLY A 68 29.53 -1.97 8.41
C GLY A 68 29.90 -2.97 7.30
N GLU A 69 31.21 -3.15 7.10
CA GLU A 69 31.75 -3.83 5.93
C GLU A 69 31.27 -5.29 5.81
N GLY A 70 30.92 -5.70 4.59
CA GLY A 70 30.43 -7.06 4.29
C GLY A 70 29.01 -7.37 4.78
N ARG A 71 28.41 -6.57 5.69
CA ARG A 71 27.03 -6.78 6.15
C ARG A 71 26.00 -6.25 5.14
N ARG A 72 24.87 -6.95 5.03
CA ARG A 72 23.76 -6.62 4.12
C ARG A 72 22.45 -6.57 4.90
N ILE A 73 21.49 -5.83 4.39
CA ILE A 73 20.13 -5.81 4.94
C ILE A 73 19.52 -7.21 4.77
N ARG A 74 19.13 -7.86 5.86
CA ARG A 74 18.46 -9.17 5.84
C ARG A 74 17.03 -9.08 6.33
N THR A 75 16.77 -8.22 7.30
CA THR A 75 15.45 -8.03 7.93
C THR A 75 14.95 -6.60 7.77
N ALA A 76 13.64 -6.45 7.61
CA ALA A 76 13.01 -5.15 7.60
C ALA A 76 11.73 -5.06 8.43
N ALA A 77 11.35 -3.84 8.76
CA ALA A 77 10.05 -3.49 9.32
C ALA A 77 9.50 -2.18 8.73
N ALA A 78 8.18 -2.03 8.74
CA ALA A 78 7.50 -0.80 8.34
C ALA A 78 6.67 -0.24 9.49
N LEU A 79 6.81 1.07 9.73
CA LEU A 79 6.01 1.85 10.66
C LEU A 79 5.16 2.86 9.88
N ILE A 80 3.88 2.56 9.73
CA ILE A 80 2.92 3.45 9.07
C ILE A 80 2.29 4.34 10.13
N ILE A 81 2.34 5.65 9.93
CA ILE A 81 1.91 6.68 10.89
C ILE A 81 0.78 7.45 10.21
N GLY A 82 -0.42 7.41 10.80
CA GLY A 82 -1.57 8.11 10.25
C GLY A 82 -2.90 7.67 10.85
N ASP A 83 -3.59 8.58 11.53
CA ASP A 83 -4.94 8.34 12.07
C ASP A 83 -5.95 7.98 10.97
N GLU A 84 -5.79 8.52 9.77
CA GLU A 84 -6.63 8.23 8.60
C GLU A 84 -6.50 6.79 8.10
N ILE A 85 -5.38 6.14 8.42
CA ILE A 85 -5.20 4.72 8.15
C ILE A 85 -5.94 3.90 9.21
N LEU A 86 -5.77 4.25 10.49
CA LEU A 86 -6.42 3.55 11.60
C LEU A 86 -7.95 3.67 11.57
N ASN A 87 -8.49 4.82 11.16
CA ASN A 87 -9.93 5.01 11.02
C ASN A 87 -10.49 4.55 9.67
N GLY A 88 -9.65 3.99 8.79
CA GLY A 88 -10.06 3.40 7.52
C GLY A 88 -10.48 4.40 6.44
N LYS A 89 -10.26 5.71 6.64
CA LYS A 89 -10.52 6.75 5.64
C LYS A 89 -9.63 6.57 4.40
N THR A 90 -8.38 6.17 4.61
CA THR A 90 -7.41 5.95 3.53
C THR A 90 -6.98 4.49 3.51
N LEU A 91 -7.04 3.87 2.33
CA LEU A 91 -6.50 2.53 2.15
C LEU A 91 -4.96 2.58 2.19
N GLU A 92 -4.37 1.89 3.15
CA GLU A 92 -2.92 1.75 3.27
C GLU A 92 -2.37 0.96 2.08
N ALA A 93 -1.49 1.58 1.29
CA ALA A 93 -0.90 0.99 0.10
C ALA A 93 0.65 0.96 0.14
N ASN A 94 1.27 1.68 1.06
CA ASN A 94 2.72 1.84 1.14
C ASN A 94 3.36 0.60 1.74
N SER A 95 2.75 0.00 2.78
CA SER A 95 3.24 -1.25 3.37
C SER A 95 3.13 -2.41 2.39
N HIS A 96 2.07 -2.45 1.56
CA HIS A 96 1.93 -3.45 0.50
C HIS A 96 3.06 -3.33 -0.53
N PHE A 97 3.34 -2.09 -1.00
CA PHE A 97 4.45 -1.85 -1.91
C PHE A 97 5.80 -2.21 -1.27
N PHE A 98 6.01 -1.85 -0.01
CA PHE A 98 7.23 -2.17 0.74
C PHE A 98 7.42 -3.67 0.93
N ALA A 99 6.34 -4.43 1.19
CA ALA A 99 6.38 -5.88 1.27
C ALA A 99 6.82 -6.51 -0.05
N LYS A 100 6.29 -6.02 -1.18
CA LYS A 100 6.72 -6.44 -2.51
C LYS A 100 8.21 -6.10 -2.76
N TYR A 101 8.61 -4.87 -2.45
CA TYR A 101 10.00 -4.43 -2.55
C TYR A 101 10.95 -5.34 -1.75
N CYS A 102 10.62 -5.61 -0.47
CA CYS A 102 11.42 -6.48 0.37
C CYS A 102 11.56 -7.88 -0.22
N PHE A 103 10.45 -8.47 -0.66
CA PHE A 103 10.45 -9.78 -1.31
C PHE A 103 11.36 -9.81 -2.55
N GLU A 104 11.21 -8.84 -3.45
CA GLU A 104 12.00 -8.74 -4.68
C GLU A 104 13.50 -8.55 -4.44
N HIS A 105 13.86 -7.91 -3.32
CA HIS A 105 15.25 -7.67 -2.94
C HIS A 105 15.81 -8.70 -1.94
N GLY A 106 15.07 -9.75 -1.61
CA GLY A 106 15.52 -10.80 -0.70
C GLY A 106 15.64 -10.38 0.76
N ILE A 107 14.91 -9.35 1.15
CA ILE A 107 14.78 -8.86 2.52
C ILE A 107 13.55 -9.53 3.16
N GLU A 108 13.73 -10.06 4.35
CA GLU A 108 12.63 -10.61 5.13
C GLU A 108 11.88 -9.47 5.85
N LEU A 109 10.70 -9.11 5.36
CA LEU A 109 9.82 -8.19 6.08
C LEU A 109 9.23 -8.90 7.29
N LYS A 110 9.70 -8.55 8.49
CA LYS A 110 9.32 -9.21 9.75
C LYS A 110 8.09 -8.60 10.39
N ARG A 111 7.82 -7.32 10.13
CA ARG A 111 6.74 -6.60 10.78
C ARG A 111 6.26 -5.39 9.99
N ILE A 112 4.95 -5.15 10.05
CA ILE A 112 4.30 -3.90 9.68
C ILE A 112 3.48 -3.49 10.89
N GLU A 113 3.65 -2.26 11.38
CA GLU A 113 2.79 -1.66 12.40
C GLU A 113 2.16 -0.40 11.83
N VAL A 114 0.87 -0.20 12.13
CA VAL A 114 0.15 1.04 11.83
C VAL A 114 -0.18 1.67 13.18
N ILE A 115 0.24 2.92 13.39
CA ILE A 115 0.06 3.65 14.63
C ILE A 115 -0.58 5.02 14.38
N ALA A 116 -1.11 5.60 15.44
CA ALA A 116 -1.68 6.95 15.44
C ALA A 116 -0.59 8.01 15.28
N ASP A 117 -1.00 9.23 14.94
CA ASP A 117 -0.15 10.42 15.02
C ASP A 117 0.08 10.85 16.49
N ASP A 118 0.63 9.93 17.29
CA ASP A 118 0.94 10.09 18.70
C ASP A 118 2.44 9.96 18.96
N GLU A 119 3.00 10.93 19.70
CA GLU A 119 4.43 11.01 19.97
C GLU A 119 4.95 9.79 20.75
N THR A 120 4.19 9.28 21.72
CA THR A 120 4.60 8.16 22.58
C THR A 120 4.67 6.87 21.76
N GLU A 121 3.65 6.64 20.92
CA GLU A 121 3.59 5.51 20.00
C GLU A 121 4.74 5.54 18.99
N ILE A 122 5.02 6.70 18.38
CA ILE A 122 6.12 6.86 17.43
C ILE A 122 7.47 6.59 18.10
N ILE A 123 7.69 7.12 19.32
CA ILE A 123 8.94 6.92 20.07
C ILE A 123 9.15 5.44 20.41
N GLU A 124 8.13 4.76 20.94
CA GLU A 124 8.22 3.34 21.33
C GLU A 124 8.53 2.48 20.10
N ALA A 125 7.68 2.58 19.07
CA ALA A 125 7.75 1.70 17.91
C ALA A 125 9.05 1.90 17.13
N SER A 126 9.47 3.16 16.91
CA SER A 126 10.71 3.46 16.17
C SER A 126 11.96 2.90 16.86
N ARG A 127 12.10 3.09 18.18
CA ARG A 127 13.22 2.54 18.96
C ARG A 127 13.25 1.02 18.89
N ARG A 128 12.10 0.39 19.13
CA ARG A 128 11.97 -1.07 19.12
C ARG A 128 12.28 -1.65 17.74
N MET A 129 11.84 -1.01 16.65
CA MET A 129 12.12 -1.49 15.30
C MET A 129 13.60 -1.30 14.91
N VAL A 130 14.21 -0.16 15.22
CA VAL A 130 15.64 0.11 14.95
C VAL A 130 16.56 -0.88 15.68
N GLN A 131 16.19 -1.24 16.91
CA GLN A 131 16.90 -2.24 17.69
C GLN A 131 16.85 -3.63 17.05
N ASN A 132 15.69 -4.04 16.53
CA ASN A 132 15.42 -5.42 16.13
C ASN A 132 15.65 -5.73 14.64
N TYR A 133 15.73 -4.73 13.77
CA TYR A 133 15.79 -4.92 12.32
C TYR A 133 16.96 -4.18 11.67
N ASP A 134 17.33 -4.59 10.44
CA ASP A 134 18.43 -3.99 9.68
C ASP A 134 17.97 -2.76 8.88
N PHE A 135 16.72 -2.74 8.46
CA PHE A 135 16.13 -1.67 7.65
C PHE A 135 14.70 -1.39 8.09
N VAL A 136 14.44 -0.16 8.54
CA VAL A 136 13.12 0.26 8.99
C VAL A 136 12.67 1.41 8.11
N VAL A 137 11.43 1.35 7.64
CA VAL A 137 10.83 2.48 6.91
C VAL A 137 9.69 3.08 7.72
N THR A 138 9.58 4.40 7.73
CA THR A 138 8.33 5.06 8.15
C THR A 138 7.58 5.60 6.93
N SER A 139 6.27 5.77 7.06
CA SER A 139 5.47 6.49 6.07
C SER A 139 4.38 7.30 6.77
N GLY A 140 4.35 8.61 6.53
CA GLY A 140 3.36 9.52 7.09
C GLY A 140 3.92 10.52 8.13
N GLY A 141 3.12 11.54 8.46
CA GLY A 141 3.42 12.54 9.50
C GLY A 141 4.60 13.48 9.22
N ILE A 142 4.93 13.76 7.95
CA ILE A 142 6.05 14.66 7.56
C ILE A 142 5.64 15.87 6.71
N GLY A 143 4.34 16.12 6.56
CA GLY A 143 3.80 17.28 5.87
C GLY A 143 3.85 18.58 6.70
N PRO A 144 3.15 19.62 6.22
CA PRO A 144 3.15 20.93 6.85
C PRO A 144 2.06 21.11 7.91
N THR A 145 1.24 20.10 8.22
CA THR A 145 0.13 20.27 9.18
C THR A 145 0.62 20.09 10.63
N HIS A 146 -0.30 20.14 11.59
CA HIS A 146 0.05 20.16 13.03
C HIS A 146 0.17 18.76 13.63
N ASP A 147 -0.57 17.83 13.04
CA ASP A 147 -0.54 16.38 13.19
C ASP A 147 0.71 15.73 12.56
N ASP A 148 1.41 16.43 11.64
CA ASP A 148 2.69 15.97 11.09
C ASP A 148 3.85 16.09 12.11
N ILE A 149 3.91 15.14 13.04
CA ILE A 149 4.85 15.13 14.19
C ILE A 149 5.98 14.11 14.08
N THR A 150 6.13 13.39 12.95
CA THR A 150 7.08 12.27 12.82
C THR A 150 8.52 12.72 13.08
N TYR A 151 9.02 13.79 12.46
CA TYR A 151 10.40 14.25 12.68
C TYR A 151 10.67 14.66 14.12
N ALA A 152 9.74 15.39 14.74
CA ALA A 152 9.89 15.86 16.12
C ALA A 152 9.88 14.68 17.12
N SER A 153 8.98 13.72 16.92
CA SER A 153 8.89 12.51 17.74
C SER A 153 10.14 11.64 17.60
N LEU A 154 10.66 11.48 16.38
CA LEU A 154 11.89 10.72 16.13
C LEU A 154 13.14 11.44 16.68
N ALA A 155 13.20 12.77 16.64
CA ALA A 155 14.27 13.53 17.29
C ALA A 155 14.31 13.24 18.80
N LYS A 156 13.15 13.26 19.47
CA LYS A 156 13.01 12.85 20.88
C LYS A 156 13.36 11.38 21.11
N ALA A 157 12.94 10.49 20.21
CA ALA A 157 13.25 9.06 20.28
C ALA A 157 14.77 8.81 20.31
N PHE A 158 15.55 9.57 19.56
CA PHE A 158 17.02 9.38 19.49
C PHE A 158 17.81 10.48 20.22
N GLY A 159 17.16 11.20 21.14
CA GLY A 159 17.80 12.13 22.08
C GLY A 159 18.57 13.25 21.39
N GLN A 160 18.00 13.87 20.36
CA GLN A 160 18.63 14.94 19.60
C GLN A 160 17.67 16.10 19.31
N GLY A 161 18.24 17.28 19.03
CA GLY A 161 17.49 18.46 18.65
C GLY A 161 16.95 18.38 17.22
N LEU A 162 16.33 19.49 16.80
CA LEU A 162 15.84 19.70 15.44
C LEU A 162 16.58 20.89 14.80
N ALA A 163 16.96 20.76 13.54
CA ALA A 163 17.58 21.83 12.76
C ALA A 163 17.04 21.85 11.32
N HIS A 164 16.94 23.04 10.75
CA HIS A 164 16.58 23.18 9.35
C HIS A 164 17.72 22.70 8.45
N HIS A 165 17.38 21.86 7.47
CA HIS A 165 18.32 21.40 6.46
C HIS A 165 18.34 22.36 5.27
N ALA A 166 19.43 23.12 5.15
CA ALA A 166 19.57 24.22 4.18
C ALA A 166 19.34 23.79 2.72
N GLU A 167 19.87 22.64 2.30
CA GLU A 167 19.72 22.17 0.92
C GLU A 167 18.27 21.72 0.61
N THR A 168 17.56 21.17 1.60
CA THR A 168 16.15 20.81 1.43
C THR A 168 15.30 22.07 1.29
N LEU A 169 15.56 23.10 2.10
CA LEU A 169 14.90 24.41 1.96
C LEU A 169 15.16 25.01 0.58
N ARG A 170 16.41 25.00 0.10
CA ARG A 170 16.76 25.50 -1.23
C ARG A 170 15.98 24.77 -2.34
N ARG A 171 15.91 23.44 -2.30
CA ARG A 171 15.15 22.66 -3.31
C ARG A 171 13.66 22.89 -3.23
N LEU A 172 13.11 23.01 -2.02
CA LEU A 172 11.71 23.34 -1.77
C LEU A 172 11.35 24.69 -2.41
N ASP A 173 12.16 25.72 -2.16
CA ASP A 173 11.98 27.05 -2.73
C ASP A 173 12.07 27.01 -4.26
N GLU A 174 13.08 26.31 -4.80
CA GLU A 174 13.30 26.18 -6.25
C GLU A 174 12.13 25.49 -6.96
N MET A 175 11.58 24.41 -6.40
CA MET A 175 10.42 23.71 -6.99
C MET A 175 9.11 24.51 -6.86
N ASN A 176 9.04 25.41 -5.88
CA ASN A 176 7.85 26.20 -5.61
C ASN A 176 7.86 27.59 -6.25
N LYS A 177 9.01 28.14 -6.66
CA LYS A 177 9.15 29.54 -7.10
C LYS A 177 8.18 30.01 -8.20
N HIS A 178 7.71 29.09 -9.05
CA HIS A 178 6.77 29.39 -10.15
C HIS A 178 5.32 29.07 -9.83
N ARG A 179 5.01 28.63 -8.60
CA ARG A 179 3.65 28.29 -8.19
C ARG A 179 2.89 29.58 -7.86
N PRO A 180 1.70 29.81 -8.46
CA PRO A 180 0.95 31.05 -8.27
C PRO A 180 0.60 31.38 -6.82
N TRP A 181 0.49 30.37 -5.95
CA TRP A 181 0.14 30.56 -4.54
C TRP A 181 1.31 31.01 -3.66
N ILE A 182 2.56 30.93 -4.12
CA ILE A 182 3.73 31.27 -3.29
C ILE A 182 3.79 32.77 -3.00
N SER A 183 3.44 33.61 -3.97
CA SER A 183 3.40 35.06 -3.78
C SER A 183 2.30 35.52 -2.81
N SER A 184 1.30 34.69 -2.52
CA SER A 184 0.19 34.99 -1.62
C SER A 184 0.30 34.32 -0.25
N GLN A 185 1.40 33.61 0.06
CA GLN A 185 1.56 32.95 1.35
C GLN A 185 1.78 33.93 2.51
N THR A 186 1.03 33.72 3.60
CA THR A 186 1.29 34.36 4.89
C THR A 186 2.59 33.84 5.52
N THR A 187 3.11 34.56 6.51
CA THR A 187 4.29 34.13 7.27
C THR A 187 4.08 32.74 7.89
N LEU A 188 2.93 32.51 8.54
CA LEU A 188 2.60 31.22 9.15
C LEU A 188 2.55 30.06 8.13
N GLN A 189 2.05 30.32 6.91
CA GLN A 189 2.03 29.31 5.86
C GLN A 189 3.44 28.96 5.37
N ARG A 190 4.34 29.95 5.28
CA ARG A 190 5.74 29.71 4.94
C ARG A 190 6.45 28.93 6.04
N GLU A 191 6.28 29.31 7.29
CA GLU A 191 6.84 28.59 8.45
C GLU A 191 6.35 27.13 8.49
N ALA A 192 5.05 26.89 8.27
CA ALA A 192 4.50 25.55 8.17
C ALA A 192 5.12 24.73 7.02
N THR A 193 5.38 25.36 5.88
CA THR A 193 6.05 24.73 4.73
C THR A 193 7.52 24.40 5.05
N GLN A 194 8.23 25.32 5.72
CA GLN A 194 9.64 25.16 6.10
C GLN A 194 9.84 24.07 7.17
N ARG A 195 8.84 23.80 8.03
CA ARG A 195 8.87 22.67 8.99
C ARG A 195 9.08 21.31 8.31
N MET A 196 8.72 21.14 7.04
CA MET A 196 9.01 19.91 6.29
C MET A 196 10.52 19.69 6.02
N ALA A 197 11.36 20.69 6.27
CA ALA A 197 12.82 20.62 6.22
C ALA A 197 13.46 20.72 7.63
N LEU A 198 12.67 20.70 8.70
CA LEU A 198 13.13 20.70 10.08
C LEU A 198 13.37 19.26 10.53
N PHE A 199 14.63 18.82 10.49
CA PHE A 199 15.01 17.42 10.70
C PHE A 199 15.74 17.22 12.03
N PRO A 200 15.80 15.97 12.55
CA PRO A 200 16.68 15.65 13.66
C PRO A 200 18.14 16.02 13.33
N GLU A 201 18.85 16.67 14.25
CA GLU A 201 20.16 17.32 13.98
C GLU A 201 21.22 16.40 13.37
N ARG A 202 21.29 15.14 13.80
CA ARG A 202 22.28 14.17 13.31
C ARG A 202 21.72 13.26 12.21
N ALA A 203 20.58 13.63 11.63
CA ALA A 203 20.00 12.86 10.55
C ALA A 203 20.88 12.91 9.30
N GLU A 204 20.97 11.78 8.63
CA GLU A 204 21.57 11.71 7.31
C GLU A 204 20.50 12.01 6.26
N VAL A 205 20.77 12.97 5.37
CA VAL A 205 19.79 13.43 4.38
C VAL A 205 20.21 12.95 2.99
N ILE A 206 19.40 12.07 2.40
CA ILE A 206 19.70 11.40 1.13
C ILE A 206 18.74 11.90 0.05
N PHE A 207 19.26 12.62 -0.92
CA PHE A 207 18.53 13.00 -2.12
C PHE A 207 18.67 11.90 -3.17
N VAL A 208 17.54 11.26 -3.46
CA VAL A 208 17.48 10.04 -4.29
C VAL A 208 17.18 10.30 -5.77
N GLY A 209 16.76 11.53 -6.14
CA GLY A 209 16.38 11.88 -7.51
C GLY A 209 16.58 13.36 -7.83
N SER A 210 16.68 13.69 -9.13
CA SER A 210 16.91 15.04 -9.64
C SER A 210 15.65 15.90 -9.75
N ASP A 211 14.47 15.27 -9.74
CA ASP A 211 13.15 15.88 -9.91
C ASP A 211 12.32 15.91 -8.60
N ILE A 212 12.95 15.60 -7.45
CA ILE A 212 12.29 15.50 -6.14
C ILE A 212 13.05 16.34 -5.12
N TRP A 213 12.36 17.31 -4.49
CA TRP A 213 12.95 18.10 -3.40
C TRP A 213 12.97 17.37 -2.05
N VAL A 214 12.03 16.45 -1.83
CA VAL A 214 11.90 15.70 -0.58
C VAL A 214 13.02 14.65 -0.50
N PRO A 215 13.90 14.70 0.52
CA PRO A 215 14.91 13.68 0.72
C PRO A 215 14.34 12.47 1.47
N VAL A 216 15.07 11.35 1.43
CA VAL A 216 14.95 10.31 2.46
C VAL A 216 15.81 10.75 3.65
N VAL A 217 15.17 10.94 4.80
CA VAL A 217 15.88 11.26 6.05
C VAL A 217 16.15 9.95 6.79
N ARG A 218 17.42 9.68 7.10
CA ARG A 218 17.87 8.43 7.74
C ARG A 218 18.41 8.68 9.13
N LEU A 219 17.91 7.91 10.11
CA LEU A 219 18.35 7.92 11.51
C LEU A 219 18.95 6.57 11.89
N GLU A 220 19.91 6.59 12.82
CA GLU A 220 20.56 5.38 13.37
C GLU A 220 21.11 4.41 12.29
N GLY A 221 21.41 4.93 11.09
CA GLY A 221 21.83 4.17 9.92
C GLY A 221 20.79 3.20 9.34
N LYS A 222 19.63 3.02 9.98
CA LYS A 222 18.67 1.95 9.67
C LYS A 222 17.25 2.45 9.39
N LEU A 223 16.84 3.55 10.02
CA LEU A 223 15.48 4.08 9.95
C LEU A 223 15.38 5.13 8.85
N CYS A 224 14.72 4.81 7.74
CA CYS A 224 14.48 5.72 6.63
C CYS A 224 13.05 6.26 6.67
N ILE A 225 12.92 7.58 6.70
CA ILE A 225 11.65 8.29 6.83
C ILE A 225 11.14 8.68 5.45
N PHE A 226 9.89 8.34 5.14
CA PHE A 226 9.25 8.63 3.86
C PHE A 226 7.92 9.37 4.01
N PRO A 227 7.48 10.10 2.95
CA PRO A 227 6.14 10.68 2.91
C PRO A 227 5.04 9.62 2.89
N GLY A 228 3.84 10.01 3.34
CA GLY A 228 2.63 9.18 3.29
C GLY A 228 2.04 9.03 1.88
N ILE A 229 2.38 9.92 0.95
CA ILE A 229 1.81 9.94 -0.41
C ILE A 229 2.31 8.72 -1.20
N PRO A 230 1.43 7.78 -1.63
CA PRO A 230 1.89 6.50 -2.16
C PRO A 230 2.77 6.60 -3.39
N LYS A 231 2.43 7.49 -4.33
CA LYS A 231 3.23 7.64 -5.55
C LYS A 231 4.64 8.15 -5.25
N LEU A 232 4.77 9.05 -4.27
CA LEU A 232 6.06 9.62 -3.89
C LEU A 232 6.88 8.59 -3.09
N PHE A 233 6.26 7.89 -2.14
CA PHE A 233 6.87 6.78 -1.40
C PHE A 233 7.50 5.74 -2.35
N GLN A 234 6.71 5.28 -3.34
CA GLN A 234 7.16 4.27 -4.31
C GLN A 234 8.37 4.71 -5.12
N VAL A 235 8.35 5.96 -5.63
CA VAL A 235 9.45 6.50 -6.42
C VAL A 235 10.71 6.65 -5.55
N MET A 236 10.57 7.23 -4.37
CA MET A 236 11.70 7.45 -3.46
C MET A 236 12.32 6.13 -3.00
N LEU A 237 11.52 5.14 -2.61
CA LEU A 237 12.02 3.84 -2.19
C LEU A 237 12.74 3.11 -3.33
N THR A 238 12.18 3.17 -4.55
CA THR A 238 12.82 2.57 -5.73
C THR A 238 14.17 3.22 -5.99
N GLN A 239 14.26 4.55 -5.95
CA GLN A 239 15.50 5.29 -6.16
C GLN A 239 16.50 5.12 -5.01
N LEU A 240 16.02 4.90 -3.78
CA LEU A 240 16.86 4.63 -2.61
C LEU A 240 17.68 3.33 -2.73
N THR A 241 17.22 2.37 -3.55
CA THR A 241 17.86 1.06 -3.77
C THR A 241 19.38 1.14 -4.00
N GLN A 242 19.86 2.15 -4.74
CA GLN A 242 21.29 2.33 -5.02
C GLN A 242 22.13 2.75 -3.79
N PHE A 243 21.47 3.27 -2.75
CA PHE A 243 22.08 3.72 -1.49
C PHE A 243 22.04 2.64 -0.40
N LEU A 244 21.46 1.48 -0.69
CA LEU A 244 21.22 0.43 0.30
C LEU A 244 22.18 -0.75 0.09
N PRO A 245 22.77 -1.31 1.17
CA PRO A 245 23.58 -2.52 1.12
C PRO A 245 22.69 -3.76 0.99
N LEU A 246 22.03 -3.92 -0.15
CA LEU A 246 21.06 -4.99 -0.41
C LEU A 246 21.75 -6.36 -0.59
N PRO A 247 21.02 -7.47 -0.32
CA PRO A 247 21.46 -8.81 -0.70
C PRO A 247 21.79 -8.90 -2.20
N PRO A 248 22.76 -9.74 -2.59
CA PRO A 248 23.06 -9.96 -4.00
C PRO A 248 21.85 -10.57 -4.70
N SER A 249 21.75 -10.38 -6.03
CA SER A 249 20.63 -10.92 -6.81
C SER A 249 20.52 -12.44 -6.72
N SER A 250 21.61 -13.14 -6.44
CA SER A 250 21.68 -14.58 -6.18
C SER A 250 21.00 -15.03 -4.88
N ASP A 251 20.66 -14.12 -3.98
CA ASP A 251 19.98 -14.42 -2.71
C ASP A 251 18.47 -14.16 -2.78
N ARG A 252 17.98 -13.56 -3.88
CA ARG A 252 16.59 -13.12 -4.02
C ARG A 252 15.65 -14.33 -4.14
N PRO A 253 14.54 -14.37 -3.39
CA PRO A 253 13.58 -15.45 -3.49
C PRO A 253 12.88 -15.42 -4.84
N ARG A 254 12.46 -16.60 -5.29
CA ARG A 254 11.59 -16.76 -6.45
C ARG A 254 10.21 -17.23 -5.99
N ARG A 255 9.18 -16.78 -6.69
CA ARG A 255 7.80 -17.20 -6.51
C ARG A 255 7.28 -17.80 -7.81
N ILE A 256 6.81 -19.04 -7.75
CA ILE A 256 6.11 -19.71 -8.85
C ILE A 256 4.66 -19.86 -8.44
N GLN A 257 3.73 -19.59 -9.37
CA GLN A 257 2.30 -19.71 -9.13
C GLN A 257 1.68 -20.70 -10.11
N ILE A 258 0.86 -21.61 -9.59
CA ILE A 258 0.16 -22.64 -10.34
C ILE A 258 -1.33 -22.51 -10.00
N PHE A 259 -2.17 -22.34 -11.00
CA PHE A 259 -3.60 -22.20 -10.84
C PHE A 259 -4.30 -23.55 -11.05
N THR A 260 -5.32 -23.85 -10.25
CA THR A 260 -6.22 -24.98 -10.43
C THR A 260 -7.67 -24.55 -10.19
N ASP A 261 -8.61 -25.16 -10.92
CA ASP A 261 -10.05 -25.03 -10.71
C ASP A 261 -10.57 -25.95 -9.60
N ARG A 262 -9.72 -26.86 -9.08
CA ARG A 262 -10.09 -27.76 -8.01
C ARG A 262 -10.32 -27.00 -6.69
N PRO A 263 -11.31 -27.41 -5.89
CA PRO A 263 -11.50 -26.89 -4.54
C PRO A 263 -10.26 -27.07 -3.67
N GLU A 264 -9.98 -26.10 -2.81
CA GLU A 264 -8.81 -26.13 -1.90
C GLU A 264 -8.80 -27.38 -1.02
N SER A 265 -9.96 -27.79 -0.53
CA SER A 265 -10.11 -28.99 0.31
C SER A 265 -9.65 -30.28 -0.38
N MET A 266 -9.75 -30.38 -1.71
CA MET A 266 -9.31 -31.55 -2.46
C MET A 266 -7.78 -31.62 -2.61
N ILE A 267 -7.11 -30.47 -2.66
CA ILE A 267 -5.65 -30.40 -2.87
C ILE A 267 -4.89 -30.25 -1.55
N ALA A 268 -5.54 -29.82 -0.46
CA ALA A 268 -4.90 -29.56 0.83
C ALA A 268 -4.09 -30.74 1.41
N PRO A 269 -4.55 -32.01 1.35
CA PRO A 269 -3.74 -33.15 1.82
C PRO A 269 -2.42 -33.30 1.05
N TYR A 270 -2.48 -33.14 -0.28
CA TYR A 270 -1.30 -33.16 -1.14
C TYR A 270 -0.35 -32.01 -0.81
N LEU A 271 -0.87 -30.78 -0.68
CA LEU A 271 -0.05 -29.60 -0.35
C LEU A 271 0.64 -29.74 1.02
N SER A 272 -0.02 -30.36 1.99
CA SER A 272 0.57 -30.64 3.31
C SER A 272 1.74 -31.62 3.22
N ALA A 273 1.57 -32.72 2.47
CA ALA A 273 2.64 -33.69 2.21
C ALA A 273 3.81 -33.05 1.43
N LEU A 274 3.49 -32.21 0.44
CA LEU A 274 4.46 -31.48 -0.36
C LEU A 274 5.27 -30.52 0.51
N GLN A 275 4.62 -29.73 1.38
CA GLN A 275 5.31 -28.83 2.31
C GLN A 275 6.24 -29.59 3.25
N ALA A 276 5.83 -30.73 3.80
CA ALA A 276 6.67 -31.55 4.68
C ALA A 276 7.96 -32.01 3.97
N ARG A 277 7.83 -32.45 2.71
CA ARG A 277 8.96 -32.90 1.88
C ARG A 277 9.90 -31.75 1.50
N LEU A 278 9.33 -30.59 1.15
CA LEU A 278 10.10 -29.47 0.62
C LEU A 278 10.66 -28.52 1.69
N LYS A 279 10.23 -28.65 2.95
CA LYS A 279 10.70 -27.84 4.09
C LYS A 279 12.21 -27.93 4.28
N SER A 280 12.80 -29.12 4.16
CA SER A 280 14.25 -29.35 4.26
C SER A 280 15.05 -28.66 3.15
N ARG A 281 14.39 -28.31 2.04
CA ARG A 281 14.96 -27.59 0.90
C ARG A 281 14.72 -26.08 0.96
N GLY A 282 14.11 -25.58 2.05
CA GLY A 282 13.80 -24.16 2.22
C GLY A 282 12.72 -23.63 1.29
N ILE A 283 11.82 -24.50 0.79
CA ILE A 283 10.71 -24.10 -0.07
C ILE A 283 9.42 -24.07 0.76
N GLN A 284 8.70 -22.96 0.64
CA GLN A 284 7.39 -22.76 1.22
C GLN A 284 6.32 -22.99 0.16
N VAL A 285 5.27 -23.72 0.55
CA VAL A 285 4.09 -24.03 -0.25
C VAL A 285 2.90 -23.32 0.40
N GLY A 286 2.18 -22.53 -0.37
CA GLY A 286 0.94 -21.89 0.08
C GLY A 286 -0.17 -22.07 -0.92
N SER A 287 -1.42 -22.08 -0.45
CA SER A 287 -2.63 -22.01 -1.26
C SER A 287 -3.37 -20.70 -0.99
N TYR A 288 -3.91 -20.11 -2.05
CA TYR A 288 -4.62 -18.84 -2.03
C TYR A 288 -5.89 -18.97 -2.86
N PRO A 289 -7.04 -19.30 -2.25
CA PRO A 289 -8.30 -19.43 -2.95
C PRO A 289 -8.76 -18.08 -3.50
N VAL A 290 -9.37 -18.11 -4.68
CA VAL A 290 -10.11 -17.00 -5.27
C VAL A 290 -11.56 -17.46 -5.39
N LEU A 291 -12.42 -16.82 -4.60
CA LEU A 291 -13.82 -17.19 -4.44
C LEU A 291 -14.50 -17.37 -5.81
N GLY A 292 -15.14 -18.52 -6.03
CA GLY A 292 -15.87 -18.80 -7.26
C GLY A 292 -15.02 -19.04 -8.52
N ILE A 293 -13.69 -19.02 -8.44
CA ILE A 293 -12.81 -19.26 -9.60
C ILE A 293 -11.93 -20.50 -9.39
N GLY A 294 -11.23 -20.61 -8.27
CA GLY A 294 -10.26 -21.68 -8.06
C GLY A 294 -9.20 -21.31 -7.03
N VAL A 295 -8.04 -21.95 -7.10
CA VAL A 295 -6.96 -21.79 -6.12
C VAL A 295 -5.63 -21.52 -6.81
N PHE A 296 -4.90 -20.53 -6.31
CA PHE A 296 -3.50 -20.35 -6.64
C PHE A 296 -2.63 -21.08 -5.62
N VAL A 297 -1.82 -22.03 -6.09
CA VAL A 297 -0.74 -22.64 -5.31
C VAL A 297 0.54 -21.86 -5.59
N SER A 298 1.20 -21.40 -4.54
CA SER A 298 2.45 -20.65 -4.61
C SER A 298 3.60 -21.48 -4.04
N LEU A 299 4.69 -21.59 -4.80
CA LEU A 299 5.96 -22.14 -4.34
C LEU A 299 6.95 -20.99 -4.20
N ILE A 300 7.53 -20.84 -3.00
CA ILE A 300 8.47 -19.75 -2.68
C ILE A 300 9.76 -20.36 -2.16
N GLY A 301 10.91 -19.98 -2.72
CA GLY A 301 12.22 -20.49 -2.30
C GLY A 301 13.37 -19.56 -2.67
N ARG A 302 14.54 -19.74 -2.04
CA ARG A 302 15.79 -19.03 -2.37
C ARG A 302 16.63 -19.80 -3.39
N PRO A 303 17.59 -19.17 -4.10
CA PRO A 303 18.27 -19.79 -5.25
C PRO A 303 19.17 -21.01 -4.98
N VAL A 304 19.33 -21.45 -3.72
CA VAL A 304 19.81 -22.83 -3.40
C VAL A 304 18.87 -23.91 -4.01
N PHE A 305 17.72 -23.49 -4.50
CA PHE A 305 16.71 -24.17 -5.30
C PHE A 305 17.02 -24.30 -6.80
N ASP A 306 17.94 -23.50 -7.35
CA ASP A 306 18.22 -23.40 -8.78
C ASP A 306 19.14 -24.53 -9.30
N SER A 307 18.94 -25.80 -8.91
CA SER A 307 19.17 -26.86 -9.90
C SER A 307 17.93 -26.83 -10.79
N PRO A 308 17.98 -26.30 -12.02
CA PRO A 308 16.79 -26.04 -12.84
C PRO A 308 15.90 -27.28 -12.98
N GLU A 309 16.53 -28.46 -12.99
CA GLU A 309 15.89 -29.76 -13.12
C GLU A 309 14.97 -30.08 -11.92
N CYS A 310 15.41 -29.75 -10.70
CA CYS A 310 14.65 -30.06 -9.49
C CYS A 310 13.36 -29.26 -9.39
N ILE A 311 13.40 -27.94 -9.65
CA ILE A 311 12.17 -27.16 -9.58
C ILE A 311 11.25 -27.47 -10.75
N THR A 312 11.77 -27.62 -11.97
CA THR A 312 10.91 -27.97 -13.10
C THR A 312 10.20 -29.31 -12.86
N GLN A 313 10.85 -30.27 -12.21
CA GLN A 313 10.21 -31.52 -11.78
C GLN A 313 9.11 -31.28 -10.74
N VAL A 314 9.37 -30.49 -9.70
CA VAL A 314 8.38 -30.18 -8.66
C VAL A 314 7.18 -29.43 -9.25
N VAL A 315 7.39 -28.45 -10.13
CA VAL A 315 6.29 -27.74 -10.81
C VAL A 315 5.44 -28.71 -11.63
N LYS A 316 6.06 -29.56 -12.46
CA LYS A 316 5.34 -30.55 -13.28
C LYS A 316 4.57 -31.56 -12.42
N GLU A 317 5.16 -31.98 -11.30
CA GLU A 317 4.48 -32.83 -10.31
C GLU A 317 3.24 -32.12 -9.78
N VAL A 318 3.38 -30.88 -9.29
CA VAL A 318 2.27 -30.11 -8.73
C VAL A 318 1.17 -29.90 -9.77
N GLU A 319 1.51 -29.48 -11.00
CA GLU A 319 0.56 -29.33 -12.10
C GLU A 319 -0.25 -30.61 -12.35
N ARG A 320 0.41 -31.78 -12.35
CA ARG A 320 -0.27 -33.07 -12.52
C ARG A 320 -1.20 -33.41 -11.36
N GLU A 321 -0.70 -33.31 -10.12
CA GLU A 321 -1.46 -33.74 -8.94
C GLU A 321 -2.67 -32.85 -8.68
N ILE A 322 -2.54 -31.53 -8.89
CA ILE A 322 -3.64 -30.59 -8.68
C ILE A 322 -4.46 -30.34 -9.95
N GLY A 323 -4.09 -30.93 -11.09
CA GLY A 323 -4.72 -30.66 -12.39
C GLY A 323 -4.61 -29.18 -12.80
N GLY A 324 -3.50 -28.53 -12.44
CA GLY A 324 -3.30 -27.09 -12.60
C GLY A 324 -2.37 -26.72 -13.75
N LYS A 325 -2.16 -25.41 -13.93
CA LYS A 325 -1.21 -24.83 -14.89
C LYS A 325 -0.44 -23.70 -14.25
N MET A 326 0.86 -23.63 -14.52
CA MET A 326 1.69 -22.50 -14.14
C MET A 326 1.14 -21.21 -14.77
N CYS A 327 1.10 -20.13 -13.98
CA CYS A 327 0.65 -18.82 -14.41
C CYS A 327 1.74 -17.76 -14.25
N ASN A 328 1.76 -16.81 -15.17
CA ASN A 328 2.54 -15.59 -15.03
C ASN A 328 1.81 -14.53 -14.18
N GLU A 329 2.50 -13.47 -13.77
CA GLU A 329 1.92 -12.44 -12.90
C GLU A 329 0.71 -11.71 -13.51
N LYS A 330 0.67 -11.57 -14.85
CA LYS A 330 -0.46 -10.92 -15.54
C LYS A 330 -1.72 -11.79 -15.49
N GLU A 331 -1.58 -13.08 -15.80
CA GLU A 331 -2.66 -14.06 -15.73
C GLU A 331 -3.23 -14.18 -14.32
N VAL A 332 -2.37 -14.12 -13.30
CA VAL A 332 -2.79 -14.12 -11.89
C VAL A 332 -3.61 -12.87 -11.57
N ALA A 333 -3.16 -11.70 -12.02
CA ALA A 333 -3.86 -10.44 -11.79
C ALA A 333 -5.21 -10.39 -12.52
N GLU A 334 -5.28 -10.91 -13.75
CA GLU A 334 -6.52 -10.99 -14.54
C GLU A 334 -7.54 -11.91 -13.86
N LYS A 335 -7.15 -13.14 -13.51
CA LYS A 335 -8.03 -14.07 -12.80
C LYS A 335 -8.50 -13.52 -11.46
N LYS A 336 -7.65 -12.82 -10.70
CA LYS A 336 -8.09 -12.18 -9.45
C LYS A 336 -9.13 -11.08 -9.67
N LYS A 337 -9.13 -10.41 -10.83
CA LYS A 337 -10.14 -9.41 -11.21
C LYS A 337 -11.44 -10.05 -11.70
N GLU A 338 -11.38 -11.26 -12.26
CA GLU A 338 -12.57 -12.03 -12.69
C GLU A 338 -13.41 -12.56 -11.51
N GLY A 339 -12.85 -12.56 -10.30
CA GLY A 339 -13.57 -13.03 -9.12
C GLY A 339 -14.80 -12.17 -8.86
N PRO A 340 -15.90 -12.74 -8.33
CA PRO A 340 -17.05 -11.95 -7.92
C PRO A 340 -16.55 -10.87 -6.96
N LEU A 341 -16.68 -9.61 -7.38
CA LEU A 341 -16.48 -8.46 -6.52
C LEU A 341 -17.37 -8.65 -5.30
N VAL A 342 -16.78 -9.02 -4.17
CA VAL A 342 -17.47 -8.90 -2.88
C VAL A 342 -17.63 -7.40 -2.64
N GLY A 343 -18.78 -6.87 -3.07
CA GLY A 343 -19.29 -5.55 -2.70
C GLY A 343 -19.33 -4.49 -3.80
N SER A 344 -20.28 -4.57 -4.73
CA SER A 344 -21.13 -3.41 -5.12
C SER A 344 -22.28 -3.83 -6.04
N ARG A 345 -23.32 -4.45 -5.48
CA ARG A 345 -24.74 -4.42 -5.91
C ARG A 345 -25.48 -5.63 -5.32
N ALA A 346 -26.10 -5.42 -4.16
CA ALA A 346 -27.36 -6.03 -3.76
C ALA A 346 -27.71 -5.60 -2.32
N VAL A 347 -28.11 -4.34 -2.15
CA VAL A 347 -29.01 -3.98 -1.04
C VAL A 347 -30.22 -3.32 -1.67
N THR A 348 -31.11 -4.14 -2.21
CA THR A 348 -32.52 -3.82 -2.32
C THR A 348 -33.33 -5.10 -2.18
N ASN A 349 -34.17 -5.11 -1.13
CA ASN A 349 -35.31 -5.99 -0.89
C ASN A 349 -35.02 -7.42 -0.39
N PHE A 350 -34.72 -7.52 0.90
CA PHE A 350 -35.17 -8.66 1.70
C PHE A 350 -36.67 -8.50 1.98
N THR A 351 -37.52 -9.17 1.20
CA THR A 351 -38.88 -9.51 1.66
C THR A 351 -38.84 -10.93 2.21
N CYS A 352 -39.04 -11.03 3.51
CA CYS A 352 -39.24 -12.27 4.24
C CYS A 352 -40.45 -13.04 3.66
N THR A 353 -40.22 -14.22 3.10
CA THR A 353 -41.27 -15.20 2.84
C THR A 353 -41.03 -16.41 3.72
N THR A 354 -41.74 -16.43 4.85
CA THR A 354 -41.93 -17.61 5.69
C THR A 354 -42.83 -18.60 4.96
N SER A 355 -42.29 -19.72 4.48
CA SER A 355 -43.08 -20.87 4.04
C SER A 355 -42.65 -22.14 4.76
N LEU A 356 -43.35 -22.38 5.87
CA LEU A 356 -43.76 -23.66 6.45
C LEU A 356 -43.31 -24.94 5.70
N ILE A 357 -42.40 -25.69 6.33
CA ILE A 357 -42.28 -27.14 6.12
C ILE A 357 -43.07 -27.82 7.24
N LYS A 358 -44.25 -28.37 6.91
CA LYS A 358 -44.94 -29.38 7.75
C LYS A 358 -44.32 -30.74 7.47
N ALA A 359 -43.60 -31.30 8.44
CA ALA A 359 -43.30 -32.73 8.48
C ALA A 359 -44.49 -33.49 9.09
N LYS A 360 -44.72 -34.69 8.57
CA LYS A 360 -45.83 -35.59 8.89
C LYS A 360 -45.46 -36.47 10.10
N ILE A 361 -46.44 -36.65 10.99
CA ILE A 361 -46.50 -37.50 12.20
C ILE A 361 -45.90 -36.87 13.46
#